data_AF-A0A354F7V9-F1
#
_entry.id   AF-A0A354F7V9-F1
#
_cell.length_a   1.000
_cell.length_b   1.000
_cell.length_c   1.000
_cell.angle_alpha   90.00
_cell.angle_beta   90.00
_cell.angle_gamma   90.00
#
_symmetry.space_group_name_H-M   'P 1'
#
loop_
_entity.id
_entity.type
_entity.pdbx_description
1 polymer ?
#
loop_
_entity_poly.entity_id
_entity_poly.type
_entity_poly.pdbx_seq_one_letter_code
_entity_poly.pdbx_strand_id
1 'polypeptide(L)'
;LKKWGYSPEEGVYTYFISKDKEGKLLGILFIRSIEYKHGEIELAIGYDSNGYTKDIKILSCPAKYVTDITENIITNGFLENFLHLKTDNIIAKSKEYDKEPEDSIQSLIVKEIKGSAILIKIFQGL
;
A
#
# COMPACT_ATOMS: atom_id res chain seq x y z
N LEU A 1 7.87 12.48 8.03
CA LEU A 1 8.27 12.75 6.62
C LEU A 1 8.48 14.24 6.37
N LYS A 2 7.53 15.13 6.71
CA LYS A 2 7.77 16.60 6.81
C LYS A 2 8.99 17.00 7.66
N LYS A 3 9.29 16.27 8.74
CA LYS A 3 10.47 16.54 9.61
C LYS A 3 11.84 16.37 8.94
N TRP A 4 11.89 15.83 7.72
CA TRP A 4 13.13 15.58 6.98
C TRP A 4 13.21 16.40 5.68
N GLY A 5 12.28 17.35 5.45
CA GLY A 5 12.34 18.29 4.31
C GLY A 5 12.18 17.66 2.92
N TYR A 6 11.72 16.41 2.84
CA TYR A 6 11.57 15.70 1.57
C TYR A 6 10.09 15.60 1.18
N SER A 7 9.76 16.18 0.01
CA SER A 7 8.50 16.01 -0.71
C SER A 7 8.83 15.56 -2.13
N PRO A 8 8.60 14.28 -2.48
CA PRO A 8 8.77 13.81 -3.85
C PRO A 8 7.75 14.48 -4.78
N GLU A 9 8.10 14.62 -6.06
CA GLU A 9 7.19 15.08 -7.11
C GLU A 9 6.02 14.09 -7.31
N GLU A 10 4.86 14.60 -7.72
CA GLU A 10 3.72 13.77 -8.13
C GLU A 10 4.14 12.76 -9.20
N GLY A 11 3.72 11.49 -9.02
CA GLY A 11 4.08 10.40 -9.93
C GLY A 11 5.33 9.61 -9.57
N VAL A 12 6.14 10.04 -8.58
CA VAL A 12 7.29 9.27 -8.09
C VAL A 12 6.88 8.29 -6.99
N TYR A 13 7.12 6.99 -7.20
CA TYR A 13 6.95 5.99 -6.15
C TYR A 13 8.04 6.17 -5.10
N THR A 14 7.65 6.54 -3.87
CA THR A 14 8.57 6.51 -2.73
C THR A 14 8.55 5.13 -2.10
N TYR A 15 9.72 4.49 -2.08
CA TYR A 15 9.93 3.23 -1.41
C TYR A 15 11.21 3.27 -0.57
N PHE A 16 11.19 2.48 0.50
CA PHE A 16 12.31 2.32 1.42
C PHE A 16 12.76 0.87 1.37
N ILE A 17 14.06 0.66 1.19
CA ILE A 17 14.66 -0.68 1.18
C ILE A 17 15.32 -0.93 2.53
N SER A 18 14.93 -2.01 3.21
CA SER A 18 15.59 -2.48 4.42
C SER A 18 16.61 -3.56 4.07
N LYS A 19 17.84 -3.41 4.57
CA LYS A 19 18.92 -4.38 4.40
C LYS A 19 19.55 -4.72 5.75
N ASP A 20 20.08 -5.94 5.88
CA ASP A 20 20.91 -6.28 7.03
C ASP A 20 22.32 -5.68 6.91
N LYS A 21 23.18 -5.96 7.90
CA LYS A 21 24.56 -5.46 7.96
C LYS A 21 25.44 -5.98 6.81
N GLU A 22 25.05 -7.09 6.19
CA GLU A 22 25.77 -7.74 5.08
C GLU A 22 25.23 -7.28 3.71
N GLY A 23 24.21 -6.40 3.70
CA GLY A 23 23.59 -5.87 2.50
C GLY A 23 22.50 -6.75 1.91
N LYS A 24 22.11 -7.84 2.60
CA LYS A 24 21.00 -8.71 2.18
C LYS A 24 19.68 -7.95 2.32
N LEU A 25 18.82 -8.04 1.32
CA LEU A 25 17.48 -7.48 1.36
C LEU A 25 16.66 -8.15 2.48
N LEU A 26 16.11 -7.35 3.39
CA LEU A 26 15.16 -7.78 4.41
C LEU A 26 13.72 -7.52 4.00
N GLY A 27 13.48 -6.40 3.31
CA GLY A 27 12.14 -6.02 2.86
C GLY A 27 12.10 -4.66 2.21
N ILE A 28 10.92 -4.31 1.69
CA ILE A 28 10.65 -3.06 0.99
C ILE A 28 9.35 -2.47 1.55
N LEU A 29 9.35 -1.17 1.82
CA LEU A 29 8.17 -0.42 2.26
C LEU A 29 7.81 0.61 1.19
N PHE A 30 6.58 0.59 0.70
CA PHE A 30 6.00 1.65 -0.12
C PHE A 30 5.18 2.59 0.76
N ILE A 31 5.27 3.89 0.49
CA ILE A 31 4.37 4.89 1.05
C ILE A 31 3.74 5.67 -0.12
N ARG A 32 2.41 5.78 -0.13
CA ARG A 32 1.62 6.32 -1.24
C ARG A 32 0.56 7.27 -0.73
N SER A 33 0.42 8.41 -1.37
CA SER A 33 -0.76 9.28 -1.24
C SER A 33 -1.81 8.84 -2.25
N ILE A 34 -3.02 8.60 -1.77
CA ILE A 34 -4.19 8.28 -2.58
C ILE A 34 -5.08 9.52 -2.57
N GLU A 35 -5.23 10.18 -3.70
CA GLU A 35 -6.18 11.30 -3.81
C GLU A 35 -7.61 10.75 -3.69
N TYR A 36 -8.35 11.22 -2.68
CA TYR A 36 -9.71 10.78 -2.43
C TYR A 36 -10.63 11.96 -2.15
N LYS A 37 -11.35 12.39 -3.20
CA LYS A 37 -12.40 13.42 -3.21
C LYS A 37 -11.93 14.76 -2.64
N HIS A 38 -11.84 14.92 -1.31
CA HIS A 38 -11.39 16.18 -0.69
C HIS A 38 -10.15 16.03 0.21
N GLY A 39 -9.20 15.22 -0.21
CA GLY A 39 -7.88 15.16 0.38
C GLY A 39 -7.17 13.84 0.12
N GLU A 40 -5.93 13.75 0.59
CA GLU A 40 -5.08 12.58 0.40
C GLU A 40 -5.13 11.63 1.58
N ILE A 41 -5.18 10.34 1.27
CA ILE A 41 -5.02 9.26 2.24
C ILE A 41 -3.62 8.68 2.06
N GLU A 42 -2.80 8.72 3.11
CA GLU A 42 -1.47 8.11 3.07
C GLU A 42 -1.56 6.63 3.46
N LEU A 43 -1.11 5.76 2.56
CA LEU A 43 -1.07 4.31 2.71
C LEU A 43 0.38 3.83 2.74
N ALA A 44 0.70 2.93 3.67
CA ALA A 44 1.97 2.24 3.78
C ALA A 44 1.79 0.73 3.52
N ILE A 45 2.66 0.14 2.69
CA ILE A 45 2.60 -1.28 2.30
C ILE A 45 4.01 -1.88 2.39
N GLY A 46 4.20 -2.83 3.30
CA GLY A 46 5.47 -3.50 3.54
C GLY A 46 5.50 -4.91 2.97
N TYR A 47 6.59 -5.25 2.27
CA TYR A 47 6.90 -6.58 1.74
C TYR A 47 8.20 -7.11 2.34
N ASP A 48 8.29 -8.43 2.53
CA ASP A 48 9.57 -9.07 2.83
C ASP A 48 10.41 -9.34 1.57
N SER A 49 11.62 -9.83 1.80
CA SER A 49 12.56 -10.21 0.73
C SER A 49 12.03 -11.26 -0.24
N ASN A 50 10.98 -12.00 0.14
CA ASN A 50 10.37 -13.07 -0.66
C ASN A 50 9.09 -12.62 -1.37
N GLY A 51 8.73 -11.33 -1.27
CA GLY A 51 7.56 -10.75 -1.91
C GLY A 51 6.24 -11.06 -1.18
N TYR A 52 6.28 -11.40 0.11
CA TYR A 52 5.08 -11.52 0.93
C TYR A 52 4.77 -10.20 1.63
N THR A 53 3.50 -9.80 1.65
CA THR A 53 3.08 -8.64 2.43
C THR A 53 3.25 -8.91 3.92
N LYS A 54 3.92 -8.00 4.63
CA LYS A 54 4.12 -8.07 6.09
C LYS A 54 3.20 -7.16 6.86
N ASP A 55 2.95 -5.97 6.35
CA ASP A 55 2.15 -4.96 7.04
C ASP A 55 1.51 -4.02 6.00
N ILE A 56 0.31 -3.53 6.32
CA ILE A 56 -0.39 -2.52 5.53
C ILE A 56 -1.08 -1.57 6.50
N LYS A 57 -0.83 -0.27 6.38
CA LYS A 57 -1.36 0.74 7.30
C LYS A 57 -1.80 2.01 6.60
N ILE A 58 -2.94 2.54 7.02
CA ILE A 58 -3.29 3.93 6.75
C ILE A 58 -2.50 4.80 7.74
N LEU A 59 -1.59 5.63 7.22
CA LEU A 59 -0.77 6.53 8.03
C LEU A 59 -1.53 7.81 8.39
N SER A 60 -2.31 8.33 7.46
CA SER A 60 -3.09 9.55 7.64
C SER A 60 -4.24 9.62 6.66
N CYS A 61 -5.28 10.36 7.03
CA CYS A 61 -6.40 10.69 6.17
C CYS A 61 -7.03 12.03 6.60
N PRO A 62 -7.81 12.69 5.74
CA PRO A 62 -8.56 13.89 6.11
C PRO A 62 -9.55 13.59 7.23
N ALA A 63 -9.70 14.51 8.19
CA ALA A 63 -10.50 14.31 9.41
C ALA A 63 -11.93 13.80 9.14
N LYS A 64 -12.55 14.27 8.06
CA LYS A 64 -13.91 13.88 7.66
C LYS A 64 -14.04 12.43 7.16
N TYR A 65 -12.92 11.76 6.85
CA TYR A 65 -12.90 10.36 6.42
C TYR A 65 -12.43 9.40 7.52
N VAL A 66 -12.04 9.91 8.70
CA VAL A 66 -11.50 9.09 9.79
C VAL A 66 -12.50 8.01 10.20
N THR A 67 -13.78 8.37 10.41
CA THR A 67 -14.82 7.40 10.79
C THR A 67 -15.01 6.34 9.70
N ASP A 68 -15.20 6.76 8.45
CA ASP A 68 -15.41 5.87 7.30
C ASP A 68 -14.25 4.88 7.11
N ILE A 69 -13.01 5.36 7.14
CA ILE A 69 -11.81 4.51 7.06
C ILE A 69 -11.70 3.61 8.29
N THR A 70 -11.99 4.12 9.48
CA THR A 70 -11.90 3.30 10.70
C THR A 70 -12.89 2.15 10.65
N GLU A 71 -14.14 2.38 10.22
CA GLU A 71 -15.17 1.35 10.19
C GLU A 71 -15.01 0.39 9.01
N ASN A 72 -14.74 0.92 7.81
CA ASN A 72 -14.76 0.15 6.56
C ASN A 72 -13.40 -0.37 6.07
N ILE A 73 -12.30 0.06 6.70
CA ILE A 73 -10.94 -0.35 6.32
C ILE A 73 -10.17 -0.96 7.51
N ILE A 74 -10.21 -0.31 8.68
CA ILE A 74 -9.38 -0.71 9.82
C ILE A 74 -10.08 -1.76 10.68
N THR A 75 -11.26 -1.43 11.21
CA THR A 75 -11.95 -2.24 12.22
C THR A 75 -12.60 -3.50 11.64
N ASN A 76 -13.02 -3.45 10.38
CA ASN A 76 -13.58 -4.61 9.69
C ASN A 76 -12.53 -5.60 9.14
N GLY A 77 -11.23 -5.36 9.39
CA GLY A 77 -10.16 -6.24 8.94
C GLY A 77 -9.94 -6.24 7.42
N PHE A 78 -10.43 -5.22 6.70
CA PHE A 78 -10.30 -5.17 5.23
C PHE A 78 -8.85 -5.35 4.77
N LEU A 79 -7.89 -4.65 5.39
CA LEU A 79 -6.47 -4.74 5.02
C LEU A 79 -5.85 -6.10 5.37
N GLU A 80 -6.38 -6.79 6.40
CA GLU A 80 -5.88 -8.10 6.82
C GLU A 80 -6.04 -9.15 5.72
N ASN A 81 -7.01 -8.97 4.83
CA ASN A 81 -7.23 -9.80 3.65
C ASN A 81 -6.05 -9.84 2.67
N PHE A 82 -5.12 -8.89 2.78
CA PHE A 82 -3.94 -8.75 1.92
C PHE A 82 -2.62 -9.03 2.66
N LEU A 83 -2.67 -9.26 3.97
CA LEU A 83 -1.50 -9.62 4.76
C LEU A 83 -1.06 -11.05 4.46
N HIS A 84 0.25 -11.28 4.53
CA HIS A 84 0.89 -12.59 4.33
C HIS A 84 0.63 -13.23 2.95
N LEU A 85 0.04 -12.49 2.02
CA LEU A 85 -0.10 -12.92 0.64
C LEU A 85 1.19 -12.65 -0.13
N LYS A 86 1.52 -13.57 -1.03
CA LYS A 86 2.56 -13.35 -2.04
C LYS A 86 2.03 -12.42 -3.14
N THR A 87 2.92 -11.68 -3.79
CA THR A 87 2.57 -10.71 -4.86
C THR A 87 1.58 -11.24 -5.91
N ASP A 88 1.73 -12.48 -6.39
CA ASP A 88 0.78 -13.07 -7.35
C ASP A 88 -0.63 -13.24 -6.78
N ASN A 89 -0.72 -13.65 -5.51
CA ASN A 89 -2.00 -13.83 -4.83
C ASN A 89 -2.68 -12.49 -4.55
N ILE A 90 -1.90 -11.44 -4.29
CA ILE A 90 -2.42 -10.07 -4.19
C ILE A 90 -3.02 -9.65 -5.53
N ILE A 91 -2.27 -9.80 -6.62
CA ILE A 91 -2.72 -9.40 -7.97
C ILE A 91 -4.00 -10.16 -8.37
N ALA A 92 -4.07 -11.46 -8.06
CA ALA A 92 -5.26 -12.27 -8.31
C ALA A 92 -6.46 -11.80 -7.46
N LYS A 93 -6.26 -11.62 -6.15
CA LYS A 93 -7.30 -11.20 -5.22
C LYS A 93 -7.82 -9.79 -5.52
N SER A 94 -6.96 -8.87 -5.94
CA SER A 94 -7.34 -7.51 -6.31
C SER A 94 -8.39 -7.46 -7.43
N LYS A 95 -8.50 -8.50 -8.28
CA LYS A 95 -9.52 -8.56 -9.34
C LYS A 95 -10.95 -8.68 -8.80
N GLU A 96 -11.12 -9.13 -7.56
CA GLU A 96 -12.43 -9.18 -6.90
C GLU A 96 -13.01 -7.77 -6.71
N TYR A 97 -12.14 -6.78 -6.61
CA TYR A 97 -12.48 -5.36 -6.43
C TYR A 97 -12.59 -4.57 -7.73
N ASP A 98 -12.34 -5.20 -8.89
CA ASP A 98 -12.59 -4.57 -10.20
C ASP A 98 -14.10 -4.34 -10.44
N LYS A 99 -14.97 -4.95 -9.63
CA LYS A 99 -16.43 -4.79 -9.67
C LYS A 99 -16.95 -3.67 -8.75
N GLU A 100 -16.11 -3.17 -7.84
CA GLU A 100 -16.47 -2.06 -6.97
C GLU A 100 -16.51 -0.74 -7.76
N PRO A 101 -17.31 0.25 -7.33
CA PRO A 101 -17.28 1.58 -7.93
C PRO A 101 -15.85 2.13 -7.99
N GLU A 102 -15.45 2.74 -9.11
CA GLU A 102 -14.07 3.20 -9.29
C GLU A 102 -13.65 4.26 -8.26
N ASP A 103 -14.62 4.98 -7.69
CA ASP A 103 -14.44 5.99 -6.64
C ASP A 103 -14.66 5.43 -5.22
N SER A 104 -14.80 4.11 -5.06
CA SER A 104 -14.79 3.46 -3.75
C SER A 104 -13.40 3.56 -3.12
N ILE A 105 -13.34 3.95 -1.84
CA ILE A 105 -12.07 4.00 -1.12
C ILE A 105 -11.38 2.63 -1.05
N GLN A 106 -12.17 1.55 -0.96
CA GLN A 106 -11.65 0.19 -1.01
C GLN A 106 -11.02 -0.11 -2.37
N SER A 107 -11.70 0.24 -3.47
CA SER A 107 -11.17 0.05 -4.83
C SER A 107 -9.85 0.82 -5.02
N LEU A 108 -9.78 2.07 -4.56
CA LEU A 108 -8.57 2.89 -4.65
C LEU A 108 -7.40 2.32 -3.83
N ILE A 109 -7.65 1.90 -2.59
CA ILE A 109 -6.61 1.24 -1.76
C ILE A 109 -6.13 -0.05 -2.42
N VAL A 110 -7.04 -0.86 -2.96
CA VAL A 110 -6.69 -2.13 -3.62
C VAL A 110 -5.88 -1.90 -4.89
N LYS A 111 -6.16 -0.84 -5.65
CA LYS A 111 -5.36 -0.45 -6.81
C LYS A 111 -3.90 -0.15 -6.42
N GLU A 112 -3.67 0.55 -5.31
CA GLU A 112 -2.31 0.82 -4.82
C GLU A 112 -1.60 -0.44 -4.29
N ILE A 113 -2.31 -1.31 -3.58
CA ILE A 113 -1.78 -2.61 -3.13
C ILE A 113 -1.39 -3.49 -4.33
N LYS A 114 -2.23 -3.55 -5.36
CA LYS A 114 -1.93 -4.24 -6.62
C LYS A 114 -0.73 -3.64 -7.34
N GLY A 115 -0.67 -2.31 -7.45
CA GLY A 115 0.41 -1.60 -8.12
C GLY A 115 1.77 -1.86 -7.48
N SER A 116 1.85 -1.77 -6.15
CA SER A 116 3.09 -2.07 -5.42
C SER A 116 3.51 -3.54 -5.52
N ALA A 117 2.56 -4.48 -5.51
CA ALA A 117 2.86 -5.90 -5.75
C ALA A 117 3.45 -6.15 -7.15
N ILE A 118 2.93 -5.47 -8.19
CA ILE A 118 3.48 -5.54 -9.55
C ILE A 118 4.91 -4.99 -9.59
N LEU A 119 5.17 -3.84 -8.95
CA LEU A 119 6.52 -3.27 -8.89
C LEU A 119 7.52 -4.20 -8.20
N ILE A 120 7.12 -4.85 -7.11
CA ILE A 120 7.97 -5.85 -6.43
C ILE A 120 8.33 -7.00 -7.36
N LYS A 121 7.37 -7.54 -8.13
CA LYS A 121 7.65 -8.60 -9.10
C LYS A 121 8.70 -8.16 -10.12
N ILE A 122 8.52 -6.97 -10.70
CA ILE A 122 9.45 -6.40 -11.68
C ILE A 122 10.86 -6.26 -11.07
N PHE A 123 10.97 -5.72 -9.86
CA PHE A 123 12.28 -5.53 -9.20
C PHE A 123 12.96 -6.83 -8.76
N GLN A 124 12.18 -7.88 -8.47
CA GLN A 124 12.71 -9.20 -8.11
C GLN A 124 13.05 -10.07 -9.34
N GLY A 125 12.72 -9.61 -10.55
CA GLY A 125 12.94 -10.38 -11.79
C GLY A 125 12.01 -11.58 -11.94
N LEU A 126 10.79 -11.49 -11.38
CA LEU A 126 9.75 -12.53 -11.40
C LEU A 126 8.65 -12.26 -12.43
#